data_AF-A0A1S4BFR0-F1
#
_entry.id   AF-A0A1S4BFR0-F1
#
_cell.length_a   1.000
_cell.length_b   1.000
_cell.length_c   1.000
_cell.angle_alpha   90.00
_cell.angle_beta   90.00
_cell.angle_gamma   90.00
#
_symmetry.space_group_name_H-M   'P 1'
#
loop_
_entity.id
_entity.type
_entity.pdbx_description
1 polymer ?
#
loop_
_entity_poly.entity_id
_entity_poly.type
_entity_poly.pdbx_seq_one_letter_code
_entity_poly.pdbx_strand_id
1 'polypeptide(L)'
;MHEKLIDVIDKPAKEVPNEDDDNATKIYHKYLKECLTTKCIILTSMSSELQRKHQDMDPTAIIEHLKKMFGIQSRTARYQLSKVYLDLLQSLSESFSQFVINFNMHKMDCDIHEIINMLIDYENQLASEKKKGTVMLVGNSSKKKGKGKNKPKKKPTAPKGGVTKLKDKRGKADQSDAECFH
;
A
#
# COMPACT_ATOMS: atom_id res chain seq x y z
N MET A 1 21.12 -6.03 10.20
CA MET A 1 21.84 -6.46 8.98
C MET A 1 22.25 -5.25 8.14
N HIS A 2 21.37 -4.25 7.95
CA HIS A 2 21.62 -3.06 7.13
C HIS A 2 22.74 -2.13 7.62
N GLU A 3 22.92 -1.94 8.93
CA GLU A 3 23.94 -1.01 9.45
C GLU A 3 25.38 -1.42 9.06
N LYS A 4 25.70 -2.72 9.21
CA LYS A 4 27.02 -3.25 8.82
C LYS A 4 27.28 -3.20 7.31
N LEU A 5 26.23 -3.20 6.49
CA LEU A 5 26.32 -3.11 5.04
C LEU A 5 26.74 -1.70 4.61
N ILE A 6 26.13 -0.69 5.22
CA ILE A 6 26.44 0.72 4.97
C ILE A 6 27.90 0.99 5.37
N ASP A 7 28.33 0.49 6.53
CA ASP A 7 29.71 0.63 7.01
C ASP A 7 30.77 0.03 6.06
N VAL A 8 30.46 -1.05 5.35
CA VAL A 8 31.40 -1.68 4.39
C VAL A 8 31.41 -0.94 3.06
N ILE A 9 30.28 -0.37 2.65
CA ILE A 9 30.13 0.34 1.37
C ILE A 9 30.70 1.77 1.44
N ASP A 10 30.49 2.48 2.54
CA ASP A 10 30.88 3.89 2.68
C ASP A 10 32.32 4.07 3.18
N LYS A 11 32.97 3.01 3.69
CA LYS A 11 34.31 3.09 4.29
C LYS A 11 35.39 2.75 3.25
N PRO A 12 36.51 3.51 3.20
CA PRO A 12 37.61 3.22 2.29
C PRO A 12 38.22 1.83 2.55
N ALA A 13 38.76 1.23 1.48
CA ALA A 13 39.43 -0.06 1.54
C ALA A 13 40.55 -0.04 2.60
N LYS A 14 40.60 -1.08 3.45
CA LYS A 14 41.67 -1.22 4.45
C LYS A 14 42.95 -1.71 3.78
N GLU A 15 44.08 -1.10 4.13
CA GLU A 15 45.41 -1.52 3.67
C GLU A 15 45.79 -2.90 4.23
N VAL A 16 46.65 -3.61 3.48
CA VAL A 16 47.14 -4.94 3.84
C VAL A 16 48.04 -4.81 5.08
N PRO A 17 47.81 -5.58 6.16
CA PRO A 17 48.65 -5.55 7.36
C PRO A 17 50.08 -6.03 7.12
N ASN A 18 51.02 -5.58 7.96
CA ASN A 18 52.33 -6.22 8.11
C ASN A 18 52.15 -7.60 8.77
N GLU A 19 52.85 -8.63 8.27
CA GLU A 19 52.65 -10.03 8.70
C GLU A 19 52.98 -10.31 10.17
N ASP A 20 53.73 -9.40 10.83
CA ASP A 20 54.17 -9.57 12.22
C ASP A 20 53.10 -9.18 13.26
N ASP A 21 51.98 -8.55 12.87
CA ASP A 21 50.87 -8.20 13.77
C ASP A 21 49.67 -9.15 13.60
N ASP A 22 49.58 -10.13 14.49
CA ASP A 22 48.49 -11.11 14.56
C ASP A 22 47.11 -10.44 14.75
N ASN A 23 47.03 -9.32 15.48
CA ASN A 23 45.77 -8.61 15.68
C ASN A 23 45.33 -7.88 14.41
N ALA A 24 46.26 -7.22 13.71
CA ALA A 24 45.97 -6.58 12.43
C ALA A 24 45.54 -7.61 11.37
N THR A 25 46.17 -8.77 11.34
CA THR A 25 45.80 -9.89 10.45
C THR A 25 44.37 -10.39 10.72
N LYS A 26 43.99 -10.57 12.00
CA LYS A 26 42.62 -10.94 12.39
C LYS A 26 41.59 -9.89 11.98
N ILE A 27 41.90 -8.61 12.16
CA ILE A 27 41.02 -7.49 11.77
C ILE A 27 40.81 -7.46 10.25
N TYR A 28 41.87 -7.69 9.47
CA TYR A 28 41.79 -7.73 8.01
C TYR A 28 40.98 -8.93 7.50
N HIS A 29 41.20 -10.12 8.06
CA HIS A 29 40.43 -11.31 7.68
C HIS A 29 38.93 -11.14 7.99
N LYS A 30 38.60 -10.52 9.13
CA LYS A 30 37.21 -10.15 9.46
C LYS A 30 36.61 -9.20 8.41
N TYR A 31 37.36 -8.18 8.00
CA TYR A 31 36.94 -7.24 6.96
C TYR A 31 36.68 -7.96 5.62
N LEU A 32 37.57 -8.85 5.17
CA LEU A 32 37.35 -9.64 3.95
C LEU A 32 36.07 -10.47 4.00
N LYS A 33 35.79 -11.09 5.15
CA LYS A 33 34.55 -11.85 5.35
C LYS A 33 33.30 -10.96 5.26
N GLU A 34 33.37 -9.75 5.81
CA GLU A 34 32.30 -8.75 5.73
C GLU A 34 32.11 -8.25 4.29
N CYS A 35 33.19 -8.04 3.52
CA CYS A 35 33.13 -7.71 2.09
C CYS A 35 32.49 -8.84 1.26
N LEU A 36 32.88 -10.10 1.47
CA LEU A 36 32.28 -11.25 0.78
C LEU A 36 30.78 -11.39 1.09
N THR A 37 30.41 -11.19 2.35
CA THR A 37 29.01 -11.22 2.79
C THR A 37 28.22 -10.11 2.09
N THR A 38 28.79 -8.90 2.04
CA THR A 38 28.20 -7.73 1.37
C THR A 38 28.04 -7.99 -0.13
N LYS A 39 29.05 -8.55 -0.79
CA LYS A 39 28.99 -8.96 -2.20
C LYS A 39 27.84 -9.93 -2.46
N CYS A 40 27.73 -10.96 -1.62
CA CYS A 40 26.69 -11.97 -1.75
C CYS A 40 25.31 -11.33 -1.67
N ILE A 41 25.06 -10.52 -0.63
CA ILE A 41 23.76 -9.84 -0.44
C ILE A 41 23.42 -8.93 -1.62
N ILE A 42 24.39 -8.14 -2.10
CA ILE A 42 24.19 -7.25 -3.25
C ILE A 42 23.83 -8.08 -4.49
N LEU A 43 24.60 -9.13 -4.80
CA LEU A 43 24.38 -9.97 -5.97
C LEU A 43 23.06 -10.75 -5.91
N THR A 44 22.68 -11.28 -4.74
CA THR A 44 21.41 -12.01 -4.57
C THR A 44 20.18 -11.09 -4.62
N SER A 45 20.37 -9.80 -4.38
CA SER A 45 19.29 -8.80 -4.47
C SER A 45 19.04 -8.35 -5.92
N MET A 46 19.87 -8.78 -6.87
CA MET A 46 19.74 -8.44 -8.28
C MET A 46 18.99 -9.50 -9.08
N SER A 47 18.52 -9.12 -10.26
CA SER A 47 18.14 -10.10 -11.28
C SER A 47 19.37 -10.88 -11.76
N SER A 48 19.17 -12.11 -12.21
CA SER A 48 20.23 -13.02 -12.66
C SER A 48 21.04 -12.49 -13.86
N GLU A 49 20.45 -11.64 -14.70
CA GLU A 49 21.19 -10.94 -15.76
C GLU A 49 22.16 -9.89 -15.21
N LEU A 50 21.70 -9.09 -14.26
CA LEU A 50 22.50 -8.03 -13.66
C LEU A 50 23.57 -8.66 -12.75
N GLN A 51 23.22 -9.68 -11.98
CA GLN A 51 24.14 -10.44 -11.15
C GLN A 51 25.35 -10.95 -11.96
N ARG A 52 25.13 -11.61 -13.11
CA ARG A 52 26.21 -12.11 -13.99
C ARG A 52 27.19 -11.02 -14.40
N LYS A 53 26.71 -9.80 -14.67
CA LYS A 53 27.56 -8.68 -15.08
C LYS A 53 28.46 -8.15 -13.96
N HIS A 54 28.20 -8.52 -12.71
CA HIS A 54 28.86 -7.97 -11.52
C HIS A 54 29.59 -9.03 -10.68
N GLN A 55 29.66 -10.29 -11.15
CA GLN A 55 30.25 -11.40 -10.38
C GLN A 55 31.72 -11.16 -10.03
N ASP A 56 32.49 -10.48 -10.88
CA ASP A 56 33.92 -10.25 -10.68
C ASP A 56 34.26 -8.87 -10.11
N MET A 57 33.25 -8.03 -9.86
CA MET A 57 33.46 -6.69 -9.32
C MET A 57 33.54 -6.71 -7.78
N ASP A 58 34.23 -5.72 -7.22
CA ASP A 58 34.20 -5.43 -5.78
C ASP A 58 32.84 -4.84 -5.38
N PRO A 59 32.29 -5.15 -4.18
CA PRO A 59 31.02 -4.58 -3.73
C PRO A 59 30.86 -3.08 -3.90
N THR A 60 31.91 -2.29 -3.64
CA THR A 60 31.88 -0.83 -3.78
C THR A 60 31.70 -0.42 -5.25
N ALA A 61 32.47 -1.04 -6.15
CA ALA A 61 32.38 -0.82 -7.60
C ALA A 61 31.00 -1.23 -8.16
N ILE A 62 30.41 -2.32 -7.64
CA ILE A 62 29.06 -2.73 -8.00
C ILE A 62 28.06 -1.62 -7.65
N ILE A 63 28.09 -1.11 -6.41
CA ILE A 63 27.19 -0.04 -5.97
C ILE A 63 27.37 1.23 -6.79
N GLU A 64 28.60 1.65 -7.08
CA GLU A 64 28.85 2.82 -7.93
C GLU A 64 28.26 2.64 -9.34
N HIS A 65 28.47 1.48 -9.94
CA HIS A 65 27.96 1.17 -11.26
C HIS A 65 26.43 1.14 -11.29
N LEU A 66 25.78 0.54 -10.30
CA LEU A 66 24.33 0.58 -10.15
C LEU A 66 23.80 2.00 -9.97
N LYS A 67 24.46 2.82 -9.13
CA LYS A 67 24.11 4.24 -8.95
C LYS A 67 24.20 4.99 -10.27
N LYS A 68 25.22 4.70 -11.09
CA LYS A 68 25.37 5.32 -12.42
C LYS A 68 24.27 4.88 -13.39
N MET A 69 23.92 3.59 -13.41
CA MET A 69 22.89 3.06 -14.32
C MET A 69 21.47 3.49 -13.91
N PHE A 70 21.14 3.39 -12.63
CA PHE A 70 19.76 3.52 -12.14
C PHE A 70 19.49 4.81 -11.35
N GLY A 71 20.53 5.53 -10.91
CA GLY A 71 20.36 6.70 -10.05
C GLY A 71 19.55 7.81 -10.70
N ILE A 72 19.88 8.16 -11.95
CA ILE A 72 19.13 9.19 -12.71
C ILE A 72 17.72 8.70 -13.00
N GLN A 73 17.58 7.46 -13.50
CA GLN A 73 16.27 6.89 -13.86
C GLN A 73 15.32 6.83 -12.65
N SER A 74 15.82 6.36 -11.50
CA SER A 74 15.07 6.31 -10.24
C SER A 74 14.63 7.70 -9.79
N ARG A 75 15.55 8.69 -9.84
CA ARG A 75 15.21 10.08 -9.48
C ARG A 75 14.14 10.65 -10.40
N THR A 76 14.26 10.42 -11.71
CA THR A 76 13.27 10.87 -12.70
C THR A 76 11.93 10.20 -12.47
N ALA A 77 11.87 8.88 -12.27
CA ALA A 77 10.63 8.16 -12.02
C ALA A 77 9.93 8.66 -10.75
N ARG A 78 10.67 8.84 -9.65
CA ARG A 78 10.15 9.42 -8.40
C ARG A 78 9.62 10.83 -8.62
N TYR A 79 10.37 11.68 -9.33
CA TYR A 79 9.94 13.04 -9.63
C TYR A 79 8.65 13.06 -10.46
N GLN A 80 8.56 12.24 -11.50
CA GLN A 80 7.35 12.15 -12.33
C GLN A 80 6.14 11.68 -11.52
N LEU A 81 6.33 10.67 -10.67
CA LEU A 81 5.28 10.19 -9.77
C LEU A 81 4.79 11.29 -8.81
N SER A 82 5.72 11.96 -8.13
CA SER A 82 5.38 13.08 -7.23
C SER A 82 4.72 14.24 -7.97
N LYS A 83 5.16 14.52 -9.20
CA LYS A 83 4.56 15.55 -10.03
C LYS A 83 3.13 15.20 -10.42
N VAL A 84 2.87 13.98 -10.88
CA VAL A 84 1.50 13.52 -11.21
C VAL A 84 0.58 13.61 -10.00
N TYR A 85 1.08 13.25 -8.81
CA TYR A 85 0.33 13.37 -7.57
C TYR A 85 -0.02 14.83 -7.24
N LEU A 86 0.96 15.72 -7.33
CA LEU A 86 0.77 17.16 -7.12
C LEU A 86 -0.22 17.74 -8.13
N ASP A 87 -0.01 17.47 -9.42
CA ASP A 87 -0.84 17.96 -10.52
C ASP A 87 -2.29 17.45 -10.37
N LEU A 88 -2.48 16.19 -9.96
CA LEU A 88 -3.80 15.63 -9.66
C LEU A 88 -4.48 16.43 -8.55
N LEU A 89 -3.87 16.55 -7.37
CA LEU A 89 -4.45 17.27 -6.23
C LEU A 89 -4.70 18.76 -6.49
N GLN A 90 -3.85 19.41 -7.30
CA GLN A 90 -4.00 20.82 -7.65
C GLN A 90 -5.07 21.05 -8.74
N SER A 91 -5.31 20.07 -9.61
CA SER A 91 -6.34 20.14 -10.65
C SER A 91 -7.77 19.93 -10.11
N LEU A 92 -7.90 19.45 -8.88
CA LEU A 92 -9.20 19.26 -8.23
C LEU A 92 -9.94 20.59 -8.07
N SER A 93 -11.26 20.56 -8.28
CA SER A 93 -12.14 21.69 -8.00
C SER A 93 -12.16 22.04 -6.51
N GLU A 94 -12.46 23.30 -6.16
CA GLU A 94 -12.64 23.78 -4.78
C GLU A 94 -13.60 22.93 -3.94
N SER A 95 -14.56 22.26 -4.58
CA SER A 95 -15.49 21.32 -3.92
C SER A 95 -14.80 20.10 -3.29
N PHE A 96 -13.57 19.79 -3.70
CA PHE A 96 -12.72 18.74 -3.15
C PHE A 96 -11.70 19.26 -2.13
N SER A 97 -11.73 20.55 -1.75
CA SER A 97 -10.80 21.12 -0.76
C SER A 97 -10.74 20.33 0.55
N GLN A 98 -11.89 19.90 1.06
CA GLN A 98 -11.99 19.11 2.29
C GLN A 98 -11.39 17.70 2.14
N PHE A 99 -11.51 17.10 0.95
CA PHE A 99 -10.81 15.87 0.61
C PHE A 99 -9.30 16.09 0.63
N VAL A 100 -8.79 17.13 -0.05
CA VAL A 100 -7.35 17.43 -0.15
C VAL A 100 -6.73 17.66 1.23
N ILE A 101 -7.38 18.44 2.10
CA ILE A 101 -6.90 18.68 3.47
C ILE A 101 -6.83 17.36 4.26
N ASN A 102 -7.89 16.55 4.20
CA ASN A 102 -7.93 15.27 4.92
C ASN A 102 -6.89 14.28 4.39
N PHE A 103 -6.70 14.25 3.07
CA PHE A 103 -5.75 13.40 2.40
C PHE A 103 -4.30 13.77 2.77
N ASN A 104 -3.95 15.05 2.73
CA ASN A 104 -2.62 15.54 3.13
C ASN A 104 -2.28 15.26 4.60
N MET A 105 -3.29 15.24 5.49
CA MET A 105 -3.08 15.02 6.92
C MET A 105 -3.01 13.55 7.31
N HIS A 106 -3.64 12.65 6.56
CA HIS A 106 -3.88 11.27 7.01
C HIS A 106 -3.44 10.18 6.03
N LYS A 107 -3.22 10.49 4.74
CA LYS A 107 -3.00 9.47 3.71
C LYS A 107 -2.04 9.93 2.61
N MET A 108 -0.76 10.03 2.94
CA MET A 108 0.28 10.26 1.93
C MET A 108 0.83 8.95 1.32
N ASP A 109 0.66 7.81 2.00
CA ASP A 109 1.23 6.51 1.60
C ASP A 109 0.23 5.62 0.85
N CYS A 110 -0.38 6.13 -0.22
CA CYS A 110 -1.29 5.35 -1.06
C CYS A 110 -0.97 5.51 -2.54
N ASP A 111 -1.19 4.43 -3.30
CA ASP A 111 -0.89 4.35 -4.73
C ASP A 111 -1.83 5.26 -5.54
N ILE A 112 -1.41 5.70 -6.73
CA ILE A 112 -2.22 6.58 -7.59
C ILE A 112 -3.63 5.99 -7.81
N HIS A 113 -3.72 4.68 -8.01
CA HIS A 113 -5.01 4.00 -8.20
C HIS A 113 -5.91 4.10 -6.96
N GLU A 114 -5.35 4.02 -5.76
CA GLU A 114 -6.10 4.16 -4.51
C GLU A 114 -6.63 5.58 -4.36
N ILE A 115 -5.83 6.58 -4.73
CA ILE A 115 -6.25 7.99 -4.72
C ILE A 115 -7.40 8.21 -5.68
N ILE A 116 -7.30 7.67 -6.90
CA ILE A 116 -8.38 7.77 -7.91
C ILE A 116 -9.66 7.16 -7.36
N ASN A 117 -9.60 5.98 -6.75
CA ASN A 117 -10.78 5.35 -6.15
C ASN A 117 -11.38 6.19 -5.02
N MET A 118 -10.55 6.74 -4.14
CA MET A 118 -11.01 7.63 -3.07
C MET A 118 -11.64 8.93 -3.60
N LEU A 119 -11.12 9.48 -4.69
CA LEU A 119 -11.70 10.65 -5.36
C LEU A 119 -13.09 10.34 -5.93
N ILE A 120 -13.24 9.20 -6.60
CA ILE A 120 -14.53 8.73 -7.14
C ILE A 120 -15.55 8.55 -6.01
N ASP A 121 -15.14 7.92 -4.91
CA ASP A 121 -16.01 7.71 -3.75
C ASP A 121 -16.44 9.02 -3.10
N TYR A 122 -15.54 10.00 -3.01
CA TYR A 122 -15.84 11.32 -2.48
C TYR A 122 -16.79 12.09 -3.40
N GLU A 123 -16.61 12.02 -4.72
CA GLU A 123 -17.52 12.64 -5.69
C GLU A 123 -18.94 12.07 -5.58
N ASN A 124 -19.06 10.74 -5.44
CA ASN A 124 -20.35 10.07 -5.25
C ASN A 124 -21.07 10.55 -3.97
N GLN A 125 -20.32 10.81 -2.90
CA GLN A 125 -20.86 11.37 -1.66
C GLN A 125 -21.37 12.80 -1.88
N LEU A 126 -20.57 13.67 -2.51
CA LEU A 126 -20.98 15.04 -2.86
C LEU A 126 -22.24 15.06 -3.74
N ALA A 127 -22.34 14.15 -4.71
CA ALA A 127 -23.52 14.03 -5.57
C ALA A 127 -24.78 13.61 -4.79
N SER A 128 -24.61 12.80 -3.73
CA SER A 128 -25.71 12.38 -2.87
C SER A 128 -26.18 13.49 -1.92
N GLU A 129 -25.28 14.36 -1.46
CA GLU A 129 -25.61 15.50 -0.59
C GLU A 129 -26.44 16.55 -1.32
N LYS A 130 -26.08 16.85 -2.58
CA LYS A 130 -26.87 17.76 -3.44
C LYS A 130 -28.30 17.27 -3.64
N LYS A 131 -28.53 15.95 -3.67
CA LYS A 131 -29.88 15.36 -3.76
C LYS A 131 -30.66 15.40 -2.43
N LYS A 132 -30.00 15.46 -1.28
CA LYS A 132 -30.65 15.62 0.03
C LYS A 132 -31.08 17.06 0.31
N GLY A 133 -30.36 18.06 -0.23
CA GLY A 133 -30.70 19.48 -0.08
C GLY A 133 -32.01 19.92 -0.74
N THR A 134 -32.50 19.18 -1.74
CA THR A 134 -33.75 19.50 -2.46
C THR A 134 -35.03 18.97 -1.78
N VAL A 135 -34.94 18.18 -0.70
CA VAL A 135 -36.09 17.45 -0.13
C VAL A 135 -36.76 18.12 1.09
N MET A 136 -36.41 19.35 1.46
CA MET A 136 -37.12 20.08 2.54
C MET A 136 -37.95 21.26 2.05
N LEU A 137 -39.12 20.95 1.48
CA LEU A 137 -40.31 21.81 1.55
C LEU A 137 -41.52 20.95 1.95
N VAL A 138 -41.54 20.48 3.21
CA VAL A 138 -42.81 20.07 3.83
C VAL A 138 -43.47 21.34 4.33
N GLY A 139 -44.34 21.90 3.48
CA GLY A 139 -45.22 23.00 3.85
C GLY A 139 -46.20 22.53 4.93
N ASN A 140 -45.99 23.00 6.15
CA ASN A 140 -46.99 22.89 7.20
C ASN A 140 -48.15 23.84 6.87
N SER A 141 -49.27 23.29 6.37
CA SER A 141 -50.55 23.98 6.41
C SER A 141 -51.65 23.05 6.90
N SER A 142 -52.45 23.58 7.80
CA SER A 142 -53.27 22.86 8.75
C SER A 142 -54.73 22.72 8.28
N LYS A 143 -55.27 21.51 8.49
CA LYS A 143 -56.66 21.21 8.92
C LYS A 143 -57.81 21.50 7.92
N LYS A 144 -58.42 20.42 7.40
CA LYS A 144 -59.90 20.30 7.42
C LYS A 144 -60.39 18.85 7.48
N LYS A 145 -61.47 18.71 8.23
CA LYS A 145 -62.12 17.51 8.77
C LYS A 145 -63.17 17.00 7.76
N GLY A 146 -63.14 15.73 7.40
CA GLY A 146 -64.15 15.08 6.54
C GLY A 146 -64.55 13.72 7.11
N LYS A 147 -65.75 13.65 7.69
CA LYS A 147 -66.41 12.44 8.21
C LYS A 147 -67.03 11.68 7.04
N GLY A 148 -66.76 10.38 6.90
CA GLY A 148 -67.48 9.51 5.97
C GLY A 148 -67.32 8.04 6.36
N LYS A 149 -68.32 7.50 7.08
CA LYS A 149 -68.46 6.07 7.35
C LYS A 149 -69.00 5.38 6.09
N ASN A 150 -68.50 4.19 5.76
CA ASN A 150 -69.33 2.99 5.52
C ASN A 150 -68.47 1.72 5.34
N LYS A 151 -68.81 0.68 6.12
CA LYS A 151 -68.53 -0.75 5.89
C LYS A 151 -69.89 -1.45 5.83
N PRO A 152 -70.03 -2.56 5.08
CA PRO A 152 -70.04 -3.89 5.73
C PRO A 152 -69.22 -4.94 4.96
N LYS A 153 -68.38 -5.75 5.65
CA LYS A 153 -68.55 -7.20 6.01
C LYS A 153 -68.80 -8.12 4.78
N LYS A 154 -68.01 -9.18 4.52
CA LYS A 154 -67.75 -10.37 5.38
C LYS A 154 -66.41 -11.07 5.07
N LYS A 155 -65.78 -11.58 6.14
CA LYS A 155 -64.77 -12.69 6.22
C LYS A 155 -65.53 -14.04 6.30
N PRO A 156 -64.92 -15.24 6.53
CA PRO A 156 -63.51 -15.66 6.69
C PRO A 156 -63.18 -16.88 5.77
N THR A 157 -61.96 -17.40 5.65
CA THR A 157 -61.37 -18.41 6.56
C THR A 157 -59.88 -18.66 6.24
N ALA A 158 -59.01 -18.42 7.22
CA ALA A 158 -57.84 -19.25 7.49
C ALA A 158 -58.24 -20.25 8.60
N PRO A 159 -57.56 -21.38 8.82
CA PRO A 159 -56.26 -21.42 9.56
C PRO A 159 -55.36 -22.60 9.08
N LYS A 160 -54.16 -22.96 9.57
CA LYS A 160 -53.15 -22.50 10.54
C LYS A 160 -51.99 -23.51 10.43
N GLY A 161 -50.80 -23.09 10.89
CA GLY A 161 -49.77 -23.98 11.44
C GLY A 161 -48.51 -24.05 10.57
N GLY A 162 -47.30 -23.70 11.00
CA GLY A 162 -46.79 -23.36 12.34
C GLY A 162 -45.52 -24.18 12.62
N VAL A 163 -44.36 -23.49 12.66
CA VAL A 163 -43.11 -23.76 13.44
C VAL A 163 -42.41 -25.13 13.16
N THR A 164 -41.09 -25.39 13.16
CA THR A 164 -39.88 -24.83 13.80
C THR A 164 -38.61 -25.41 13.16
N LYS A 165 -37.47 -24.71 13.29
CA LYS A 165 -36.06 -25.08 13.04
C LYS A 165 -35.59 -26.40 13.71
N LEU A 166 -34.52 -27.00 13.17
CA LEU A 166 -33.30 -27.29 13.95
C LEU A 166 -32.01 -27.31 13.09
N LYS A 167 -30.92 -26.78 13.67
CA LYS A 167 -29.52 -26.80 13.23
C LYS A 167 -28.81 -28.05 13.75
N ASP A 168 -27.73 -28.47 13.06
CA ASP A 168 -26.38 -28.87 13.54
C ASP A 168 -25.78 -29.86 12.50
N LYS A 169 -24.47 -30.04 12.27
CA LYS A 169 -23.20 -29.38 12.57
C LYS A 169 -22.10 -30.13 11.80
N ARG A 170 -20.91 -29.51 11.72
CA ARG A 170 -19.55 -30.10 11.59
C ARG A 170 -19.01 -30.51 10.21
N GLY A 171 -17.80 -30.00 9.96
CA GLY A 171 -16.79 -30.54 9.05
C GLY A 171 -15.65 -29.53 8.85
N LYS A 172 -14.54 -29.68 9.59
CA LYS A 172 -13.26 -28.95 9.45
C LYS A 172 -12.24 -29.78 8.64
N ALA A 173 -11.18 -29.09 8.19
CA ALA A 173 -9.78 -29.52 7.92
C ALA A 173 -9.46 -29.94 6.47
N ASP A 174 -8.31 -29.67 5.82
CA ASP A 174 -6.92 -29.22 6.17
C ASP A 174 -6.38 -28.29 5.03
N GLN A 175 -5.39 -27.37 5.17
CA GLN A 175 -3.90 -27.51 5.16
C GLN A 175 -3.37 -28.60 4.19
N SER A 176 -2.36 -28.49 3.34
CA SER A 176 -1.05 -27.82 3.22
C SER A 176 -0.72 -27.74 1.69
N ASP A 177 0.27 -27.06 1.11
CA ASP A 177 1.72 -27.07 1.31
C ASP A 177 2.35 -25.91 0.53
N ALA A 178 3.48 -25.40 1.04
CA ALA A 178 4.35 -24.45 0.37
C ALA A 178 5.60 -25.17 -0.14
N GLU A 179 6.02 -24.89 -1.38
CA GLU A 179 7.27 -25.39 -1.94
C GLU A 179 7.97 -24.26 -2.73
N CYS A 180 9.27 -24.07 -2.48
CA CYS A 180 10.14 -23.02 -3.01
C CYS A 180 11.38 -23.67 -3.61
N PHE A 181 11.80 -23.26 -4.82
CA PHE A 181 13.03 -23.74 -5.48
C PHE A 181 13.92 -22.62 -6.01
N HIS A 182 15.20 -22.99 -6.08
CA HIS A 182 16.47 -22.25 -6.11
C HIS A 182 16.73 -21.39 -7.36
#